data_AF-A0A523S4Q0-F1
#
_entry.id   AF-A0A523S4Q0-F1
#
_cell.length_a   1.000
_cell.length_b   1.000
_cell.length_c   1.000
_cell.angle_alpha   90.00
_cell.angle_beta   90.00
_cell.angle_gamma   90.00
#
_symmetry.space_group_name_H-M   'P 1'
#
loop_
_entity.id
_entity.type
_entity.pdbx_description
1 polymer ?
#
loop_
_entity_poly.entity_id
_entity_poly.type
_entity_poly.pdbx_seq_one_letter_code
_entity_poly.pdbx_strand_id
1 'polypeptide(L)'
;MRYADEKQCCGAVIAGVNLDLPLNLIADKFRNVKNAHADAITTICPSCHLMYDQHQSSAEKMFDETYNMPVLHFTQLLGLAMGIPAEELALDELKVNPEGFLTAIEQTA
;
A
#
# COMPACT_ATOMS: atom_id res chain seq x y z
N MET A 1 -10.26 -12.36 3.34
CA MET A 1 -8.98 -12.84 2.77
C MET A 1 -7.96 -12.89 3.90
N ARG A 2 -7.29 -14.01 4.13
CA ARG A 2 -6.20 -14.12 5.12
C ARG A 2 -4.91 -14.42 4.38
N TYR A 3 -3.80 -13.83 4.82
CA TYR A 3 -2.49 -14.01 4.19
C TYR A 3 -1.39 -14.17 5.25
N ALA A 4 -0.22 -14.66 4.84
CA ALA A 4 0.90 -14.87 5.74
C ALA A 4 1.32 -13.55 6.41
N ASP A 5 1.57 -13.61 7.73
CA ASP A 5 1.97 -12.45 8.54
C ASP A 5 1.05 -11.23 8.41
N GLU A 6 -0.27 -11.46 8.24
CA GLU A 6 -1.29 -10.40 8.12
C GLU A 6 -1.15 -9.30 9.19
N LYS A 7 -0.84 -9.68 10.43
CA LYS A 7 -0.71 -8.77 11.58
C LYS A 7 0.70 -8.21 11.80
N GLN A 8 1.66 -8.49 10.92
CA GLN A 8 3.01 -7.93 10.99
C GLN A 8 2.96 -6.40 10.86
N CYS A 9 3.74 -5.73 11.71
CA CYS A 9 3.86 -4.28 11.79
C CYS A 9 4.66 -3.70 10.61
N CYS A 10 4.37 -2.46 10.22
CA CYS A 10 5.11 -1.74 9.18
C CYS A 10 6.49 -1.19 9.63
N GLY A 11 6.79 -1.23 10.93
CA GLY A 11 8.07 -0.76 11.48
C GLY A 11 8.24 0.76 11.58
N ALA A 12 7.21 1.57 11.33
CA ALA A 12 7.33 3.04 11.26
C ALA A 12 8.04 3.69 12.47
N VAL A 13 7.82 3.16 13.68
CA VAL A 13 8.36 3.75 14.92
C VAL A 13 9.90 3.73 14.97
N ILE A 14 10.55 2.72 14.37
CA ILE A 14 12.02 2.62 14.38
C ILE A 14 12.67 3.25 13.15
N ALA A 15 11.89 3.63 12.13
CA ALA A 15 12.38 4.13 10.84
C ALA A 15 13.28 5.37 10.97
N GLY A 16 13.04 6.23 11.98
CA GLY A 16 13.89 7.40 12.26
C GLY A 16 15.27 7.07 12.83
N VAL A 17 15.48 5.85 13.32
CA VAL A 17 16.75 5.38 13.90
C VAL A 17 17.44 4.37 12.98
N ASN A 18 16.67 3.44 12.41
CA ASN A 18 17.14 2.43 11.48
C ASN A 18 16.05 2.20 10.43
N LEU A 19 16.30 2.62 9.20
CA LEU A 19 15.35 2.46 8.10
C LEU A 19 15.43 1.07 7.44
N ASP A 20 16.57 0.39 7.52
CA ASP A 20 16.75 -0.92 6.89
C ASP A 20 15.81 -1.98 7.49
N LEU A 21 15.63 -1.98 8.81
CA LEU A 21 14.75 -2.94 9.48
C LEU A 21 13.28 -2.81 9.03
N PRO A 22 12.65 -1.62 9.03
CA PRO A 22 11.31 -1.44 8.46
C PRO A 22 11.22 -1.77 6.98
N LEU A 23 12.24 -1.48 6.16
CA LEU A 23 12.23 -1.83 4.73
C LEU A 23 12.18 -3.35 4.52
N ASN A 24 12.86 -4.14 5.35
CA ASN A 24 12.72 -5.60 5.36
C ASN A 24 11.28 -6.04 5.66
N LEU A 25 10.66 -5.47 6.72
CA LEU A 25 9.27 -5.79 7.10
C LEU A 25 8.26 -5.45 6.00
N ILE A 26 8.47 -4.33 5.32
CA ILE A 26 7.60 -3.86 4.24
C ILE A 26 7.74 -4.76 3.01
N ALA A 27 8.96 -5.18 2.66
CA ALA A 27 9.20 -6.13 1.58
C ALA A 27 8.49 -7.46 1.83
N ASP A 28 8.62 -8.02 3.04
CA ASP A 28 7.91 -9.25 3.43
C ASP A 28 6.40 -9.10 3.32
N LYS A 29 5.86 -7.96 3.77
CA LYS A 29 4.44 -7.66 3.61
C LYS A 29 4.01 -7.66 2.15
N PHE A 30 4.74 -6.97 1.27
CA PHE A 30 4.40 -6.90 -0.14
C PHE A 30 4.46 -8.27 -0.82
N ARG A 31 5.46 -9.09 -0.51
CA ARG A 31 5.52 -10.49 -0.99
C ARG A 31 4.29 -11.28 -0.56
N ASN A 32 3.91 -11.20 0.72
CA ASN A 32 2.77 -11.93 1.25
C ASN A 32 1.43 -11.46 0.66
N VAL A 33 1.27 -10.14 0.46
CA VAL A 33 0.07 -9.56 -0.15
C VAL A 33 -0.03 -9.92 -1.63
N LYS A 34 1.08 -9.87 -2.39
CA LYS A 34 1.10 -10.31 -3.80
C LYS A 34 0.82 -11.81 -3.94
N ASN A 35 1.37 -12.64 -3.08
CA ASN A 35 1.08 -14.08 -3.04
C ASN A 35 -0.38 -14.38 -2.73
N ALA A 36 -1.07 -13.47 -2.05
CA ALA A 36 -2.50 -13.58 -1.82
C ALA A 36 -3.34 -13.11 -3.02
N HIS A 37 -2.74 -12.49 -4.04
CA HIS A 37 -3.42 -11.88 -5.19
C HIS A 37 -4.31 -10.67 -4.83
N ALA A 38 -3.86 -9.82 -3.91
CA ALA A 38 -4.57 -8.57 -3.64
C ALA A 38 -4.26 -7.51 -4.73
N ASP A 39 -5.27 -6.70 -5.07
CA ASP A 39 -5.15 -5.62 -6.07
C ASP A 39 -4.61 -4.30 -5.49
N ALA A 40 -4.78 -4.11 -4.18
CA ALA A 40 -4.31 -2.93 -3.45
C ALA A 40 -4.12 -3.24 -1.96
N ILE A 41 -3.37 -2.38 -1.25
CA ILE A 41 -3.29 -2.38 0.22
C ILE A 41 -4.13 -1.21 0.75
N THR A 42 -4.92 -1.44 1.79
CA THR A 42 -5.58 -0.37 2.54
C THR A 42 -5.01 -0.25 3.94
N THR A 43 -4.74 0.98 4.37
CA THR A 43 -4.17 1.30 5.68
C THR A 43 -5.15 2.12 6.51
N ILE A 44 -5.15 1.95 7.84
CA ILE A 44 -5.94 2.75 8.78
C ILE A 44 -5.08 3.68 9.65
N CYS A 45 -3.77 3.73 9.38
CA CYS A 45 -2.81 4.52 10.13
C CYS A 45 -1.96 5.35 9.15
N PRO A 46 -1.84 6.67 9.33
CA PRO A 46 -1.01 7.52 8.46
C PRO A 46 0.45 7.08 8.40
N SER A 47 1.03 6.60 9.51
CA SER A 47 2.39 6.08 9.53
C SER A 47 2.52 4.79 8.72
N CYS A 48 1.53 3.90 8.75
CA CYS A 48 1.52 2.73 7.87
C CYS A 48 1.41 3.13 6.41
N HIS A 49 0.57 4.13 6.09
CA HIS A 49 0.44 4.65 4.73
C HIS A 49 1.79 5.19 4.24
N LEU A 50 2.45 6.04 5.03
CA LEU A 50 3.78 6.56 4.70
C LEU A 50 4.80 5.43 4.44
N MET A 51 4.83 4.40 5.29
CA MET A 51 5.75 3.28 5.13
C MET A 51 5.46 2.45 3.88
N TYR A 52 4.21 2.06 3.64
CA TYR A 52 3.89 1.21 2.50
C TYR A 52 3.86 1.97 1.16
N ASP A 53 3.41 3.22 1.15
CA ASP A 53 3.31 4.01 -0.08
C ASP A 53 4.68 4.62 -0.44
N GLN A 54 5.22 5.49 0.42
CA GLN A 54 6.40 6.28 0.07
C GLN A 54 7.70 5.46 0.08
N HIS A 55 7.83 4.51 1.00
CA HIS A 55 9.04 3.67 1.10
C HIS A 55 8.99 2.40 0.23
N GLN A 56 7.93 2.17 -0.55
CA GLN A 56 7.85 1.05 -1.50
C GLN A 56 9.07 1.01 -2.42
N SER A 57 9.36 2.16 -3.06
CA SER A 57 10.50 2.27 -3.99
C SER A 57 11.87 2.07 -3.33
N SER A 58 11.98 2.33 -2.03
CA SER A 58 13.20 2.04 -1.26
C SER A 58 13.34 0.54 -0.99
N ALA A 59 12.24 -0.14 -0.64
CA ALA A 59 12.23 -1.58 -0.44
C ALA A 59 12.51 -2.33 -1.76
N GLU A 60 11.87 -1.92 -2.85
CA GLU A 60 12.12 -2.45 -4.20
C GLU A 60 13.60 -2.36 -4.59
N LYS A 61 14.24 -1.21 -4.38
CA LYS A 61 15.68 -1.03 -4.64
C LYS A 61 16.56 -1.90 -3.74
N MET A 62 16.19 -2.08 -2.47
CA MET A 62 16.98 -2.86 -1.51
C MET A 62 17.01 -4.35 -1.88
N PHE A 63 15.89 -4.88 -2.39
CA PHE A 63 15.75 -6.31 -2.68
C PHE A 63 15.76 -6.67 -4.17
N ASP A 64 15.91 -5.68 -5.06
CA ASP A 64 15.79 -5.85 -6.52
C ASP A 64 14.45 -6.48 -6.93
N GLU A 65 13.37 -5.96 -6.35
CA GLU A 65 12.00 -6.45 -6.55
C GLU A 65 11.10 -5.34 -7.13
N THR A 66 9.95 -5.72 -7.68
CA THR A 66 8.92 -4.77 -8.09
C THR A 66 7.55 -5.23 -7.60
N TYR A 67 6.94 -4.41 -6.77
CA TYR A 67 5.63 -4.67 -6.20
C TYR A 67 4.54 -4.04 -7.06
N ASN A 68 4.72 -2.77 -7.45
CA ASN A 68 3.76 -1.96 -8.20
C ASN A 68 2.35 -2.06 -7.59
N MET A 69 2.27 -1.85 -6.28
CA MET A 69 1.06 -2.07 -5.48
C MET A 69 0.51 -0.72 -5.01
N PRO A 70 -0.71 -0.31 -5.43
CA PRO A 70 -1.37 0.87 -4.89
C PRO A 70 -1.65 0.72 -3.39
N VAL A 71 -1.36 1.78 -2.63
CA VAL A 71 -1.60 1.82 -1.19
C VAL A 71 -2.59 2.95 -0.89
N LEU A 72 -3.81 2.60 -0.49
CA LEU A 72 -4.84 3.56 -0.14
C LEU A 72 -4.90 3.73 1.39
N HIS A 73 -5.30 4.91 1.83
CA HIS A 73 -5.81 5.10 3.18
C HIS A 73 -7.29 4.70 3.23
N PHE A 74 -7.76 4.19 4.37
CA PHE A 74 -9.12 3.66 4.49
C PHE A 74 -10.20 4.68 4.12
N THR A 75 -9.99 5.96 4.46
CA THR A 75 -10.92 7.03 4.10
C THR A 75 -10.98 7.28 2.60
N GLN A 76 -9.88 7.07 1.86
CA GLN A 76 -9.87 7.14 0.40
C GLN A 76 -10.70 6.00 -0.20
N LEU A 77 -10.50 4.77 0.27
CA LEU A 77 -11.31 3.63 -0.17
C LEU A 77 -12.80 3.82 0.16
N LEU A 78 -13.11 4.31 1.35
CA LEU A 78 -14.48 4.61 1.76
C LEU A 78 -15.10 5.71 0.87
N GLY A 79 -14.34 6.77 0.55
CA GLY A 79 -14.79 7.83 -0.35
C GLY A 79 -15.14 7.30 -1.74
N LEU A 80 -14.29 6.44 -2.31
CA LEU A 80 -14.57 5.76 -3.58
C LEU A 80 -15.87 4.97 -3.51
N ALA A 81 -16.07 4.19 -2.44
CA ALA A 81 -17.30 3.40 -2.24
C ALA A 81 -18.56 4.28 -2.07
N MET A 82 -18.40 5.52 -1.63
CA MET A 82 -19.48 6.51 -1.51
C MET A 82 -19.72 7.30 -2.81
N GLY A 83 -18.98 7.03 -3.87
CA GLY A 83 -19.08 7.73 -5.15
C GLY A 83 -18.38 9.09 -5.18
N ILE A 84 -17.44 9.34 -4.27
CA ILE A 84 -16.58 10.54 -4.33
C ILE A 84 -15.56 10.34 -5.46
N PRO A 85 -15.39 11.32 -6.37
CA PRO A 85 -14.41 11.24 -7.45
C PRO A 85 -12.97 11.01 -6.93
N ALA A 86 -12.18 10.22 -7.66
CA ALA A 86 -10.78 9.91 -7.32
C ALA A 86 -9.91 11.16 -7.14
N GLU A 87 -10.15 12.21 -7.93
CA GLU A 87 -9.46 13.50 -7.86
C GLU A 87 -9.70 14.20 -6.52
N GLU A 88 -10.93 14.19 -6.00
CA GLU A 88 -11.25 14.77 -4.68
C GLU A 88 -10.60 14.00 -3.52
N LEU A 89 -10.20 12.76 -3.76
CA LEU A 89 -9.52 11.89 -2.81
C LEU A 89 -7.99 11.93 -2.94
N ALA A 90 -7.47 12.76 -3.86
CA ALA A 90 -6.05 12.91 -4.18
C ALA A 90 -5.35 11.56 -4.46
N LEU A 91 -6.01 10.68 -5.24
CA LEU A 91 -5.44 9.36 -5.57
C LEU A 91 -4.26 9.44 -6.55
N ASP A 92 -4.12 10.55 -7.26
CA ASP A 92 -3.00 10.89 -8.13
C ASP A 92 -1.71 11.23 -7.35
N GLU A 93 -1.82 11.54 -6.05
CA GLU A 93 -0.68 11.80 -5.16
C GLU A 93 -0.10 10.51 -4.53
N LEU A 94 -0.73 9.35 -4.75
CA LEU A 94 -0.20 8.07 -4.30
C LEU A 94 1.10 7.73 -5.03
N LYS A 95 2.04 7.08 -4.33
CA LYS A 95 3.36 6.78 -4.90
C LYS A 95 3.30 5.84 -6.11
N VAL A 96 2.35 4.91 -6.08
CA VAL A 96 2.03 4.01 -7.20
C VAL A 96 0.70 4.44 -7.81
N ASN A 97 0.69 4.66 -9.12
CA ASN A 97 -0.52 5.04 -9.86
C ASN A 97 -1.63 3.98 -9.67
N PRO A 98 -2.79 4.35 -9.10
CA PRO A 98 -3.89 3.41 -8.84
C PRO A 98 -4.81 3.17 -10.05
N GLU A 99 -4.53 3.70 -11.24
CA GLU A 99 -5.41 3.61 -12.43
C GLU A 99 -5.87 2.18 -12.76
N GLY A 100 -4.96 1.20 -12.67
CA GLY A 100 -5.31 -0.21 -12.88
C GLY A 100 -6.30 -0.75 -11.85
N PHE A 101 -6.16 -0.33 -10.59
CA PHE A 101 -7.11 -0.67 -9.52
C PHE A 101 -8.46 0.03 -9.73
N LEU A 102 -8.45 1.33 -10.07
CA LEU A 102 -9.67 2.11 -10.32
C LEU A 102 -10.49 1.51 -11.46
N THR A 103 -9.85 1.15 -12.57
CA THR A 103 -10.51 0.51 -13.71
C THR A 103 -11.13 -0.84 -13.32
N ALA A 104 -10.47 -1.62 -12.44
CA ALA A 104 -10.98 -2.93 -12.00
C ALA A 104 -12.24 -2.80 -11.14
N ILE A 105 -12.32 -1.80 -10.26
CA ILE A 105 -13.48 -1.62 -9.38
C ILE A 105 -14.68 -0.99 -10.10
N GLU A 106 -14.46 -0.14 -11.12
CA GLU A 106 -15.52 0.42 -11.95
C GLU A 106 -16.27 -0.65 -12.77
N GLN A 107 -15.58 -1.71 -13.19
CA GLN A 107 -16.18 -2.84 -13.92
C GLN A 107 -17.04 -3.77 -13.03
N THR A 108 -16.93 -3.62 -11.72
CA THR A 108 -17.61 -4.47 -10.73
C THR A 108 -18.82 -3.77 -10.09
N ALA A 109 -18.99 -2.46 -10.33
CA ALA A 109 -20.11 -1.64 -9.85
C ALA A 109 -21.29 -1.62 -10.84
#